data_AF-A0AAV4XRZ5-F1
#
_entry.id   AF-A0AAV4XRZ5-F1
#
_cell.length_a   1.000
_cell.length_b   1.000
_cell.length_c   1.000
_cell.angle_alpha   90.00
_cell.angle_beta   90.00
_cell.angle_gamma   90.00
#
_symmetry.space_group_name_H-M   'P 1'
#
loop_
_entity.id
_entity.type
_entity.pdbx_description
1 polymer ?
#
loop_
_entity_poly.entity_id
_entity_poly.type
_entity_poly.pdbx_seq_one_letter_code
_entity_poly.pdbx_strand_id
1 'polypeptide(L)'
;MDANEINGVFQELSGIPADPPVKREQCYRCRRPLTVCWCPFLPREPLQVKCSIVILQHPGEEKRCLRTAPMLEYSLPKENFFLFRGRRFSSGTIQGHVASARLQQNEKLKNIFMSPYTVLCYPGPEAVDIETLLTVNDNCTGYNIIVLDGTWPQAKSLYANCKELKKIKQIQINSKVASEYVIRTQPTEKCLSTVETAAIALAILEGKPNLKDVLLSPLKALCNFQLDHGALIHQSKEFLNKSAAVKS
;
A
#
# COMPACT_ATOMS: atom_id res chain seq x y z
N MET A 1 42.31 -31.22 -2.35
CA MET A 1 41.99 -30.09 -1.46
C MET A 1 42.85 -30.28 -0.23
N ASP A 2 43.88 -29.46 -0.10
CA ASP A 2 44.91 -29.61 0.92
C ASP A 2 44.35 -29.23 2.30
N ALA A 3 44.72 -30.00 3.33
CA ALA A 3 44.28 -29.77 4.72
C ALA A 3 44.65 -28.37 5.25
N ASN A 4 45.63 -27.70 4.62
CA ASN A 4 46.05 -26.35 4.94
C ASN A 4 45.06 -25.26 4.46
N GLU A 5 44.35 -25.47 3.35
CA GLU A 5 43.33 -24.51 2.89
C GLU A 5 42.10 -24.52 3.80
N ILE A 6 41.72 -25.69 4.29
CA ILE A 6 40.58 -25.85 5.21
C ILE A 6 40.86 -25.15 6.54
N ASN A 7 42.08 -25.31 7.09
CA ASN A 7 42.47 -24.64 8.33
C ASN A 7 42.47 -23.11 8.22
N GLY A 8 42.85 -22.55 7.08
CA GLY A 8 42.80 -21.09 6.83
C GLY A 8 41.37 -20.54 6.90
N VAL A 9 40.41 -21.24 6.30
CA VAL A 9 38.99 -20.85 6.30
C VAL A 9 38.39 -20.91 7.71
N PHE A 10 38.71 -21.95 8.49
CA PHE A 10 38.24 -22.05 9.88
C PHE A 10 38.84 -20.98 10.81
N GLN A 11 40.09 -20.58 10.57
CA GLN A 11 40.72 -19.48 11.30
C GLN A 11 40.05 -18.13 10.99
N GLU A 12 39.71 -17.85 9.72
CA GLU A 12 38.97 -16.64 9.35
C GLU A 12 37.57 -16.60 9.98
N LEU A 13 36.85 -17.73 9.99
CA LEU A 13 35.53 -17.81 10.61
C LEU A 13 35.59 -17.63 12.13
N SER A 14 36.67 -18.07 12.78
CA SER A 14 36.89 -17.90 14.22
C SER A 14 37.23 -16.47 14.63
N GLY A 15 37.65 -15.62 13.68
CA GLY A 15 37.97 -14.21 13.91
C GLY A 15 36.79 -13.26 13.71
N ILE A 16 35.63 -13.76 13.29
CA ILE A 16 34.41 -12.95 13.16
C ILE A 16 33.88 -12.69 14.58
N PRO A 17 33.84 -11.44 15.06
CA PRO A 17 33.30 -11.15 16.38
C PRO A 17 31.84 -11.63 16.44
N ALA A 18 31.54 -12.47 17.45
CA ALA A 18 30.21 -13.02 17.70
C ALA A 18 29.22 -11.98 18.25
N ASP A 19 29.67 -10.74 18.45
CA ASP A 19 28.81 -9.68 18.95
C ASP A 19 27.71 -9.40 17.91
N PRO A 20 26.43 -9.54 18.30
CA PRO A 20 25.34 -9.21 17.41
C PRO A 20 25.50 -7.74 16.99
N PRO A 21 25.34 -7.41 15.70
CA PRO A 21 25.49 -6.04 15.24
C PRO A 21 24.61 -5.13 16.09
N VAL A 22 25.18 -4.04 16.60
CA VAL A 22 24.51 -3.09 17.49
C VAL A 22 23.13 -2.77 16.93
N LYS A 23 22.09 -3.12 17.69
CA LYS A 23 20.70 -3.00 17.23
C LYS A 23 20.39 -1.53 17.05
N ARG A 24 20.34 -1.09 15.79
CA ARG A 24 20.09 0.31 15.42
C ARG A 24 18.81 0.81 16.08
N GLU A 25 18.86 2.03 16.62
CA GLU A 25 17.67 2.68 17.17
C GLU A 25 16.56 2.75 16.12
N GLN A 26 15.32 2.45 16.55
CA GLN A 26 14.16 2.37 15.67
C GLN A 26 13.18 3.49 15.96
N CYS A 27 12.62 4.07 14.90
CA CYS A 27 11.54 5.04 15.00
C CYS A 27 10.30 4.39 15.64
N TYR A 28 9.72 5.04 16.66
CA TYR A 28 8.51 4.54 17.34
C TYR A 28 7.27 4.49 16.42
N ARG A 29 7.21 5.33 15.37
CA ARG A 29 6.10 5.40 14.40
C ARG A 29 6.24 4.32 13.32
N CYS A 30 7.21 4.46 12.42
CA CYS A 30 7.37 3.54 11.29
C CYS A 30 8.15 2.26 11.61
N ARG A 31 8.74 2.13 12.80
CA ARG A 31 9.55 0.98 13.25
C ARG A 31 10.79 0.68 12.39
N ARG A 32 11.20 1.64 11.55
CA ARG A 32 12.44 1.57 10.76
C ARG A 32 13.62 2.13 11.56
N PRO A 33 14.87 1.72 11.27
CA PRO A 33 16.04 2.39 11.81
C PRO A 33 15.98 3.89 11.56
N LEU A 34 16.42 4.70 12.53
CA LEU A 34 16.35 6.17 12.45
C LEU A 34 17.00 6.72 11.17
N THR A 35 18.10 6.10 10.71
CA THR A 35 18.83 6.48 9.50
C THR A 35 18.04 6.34 8.20
N VAL A 36 16.99 5.52 8.17
CA VAL A 36 16.15 5.26 6.98
C VAL A 36 14.66 5.48 7.29
N CYS A 37 14.40 6.38 8.24
CA CYS A 37 13.06 6.75 8.68
C CYS A 37 12.40 7.69 7.65
N TRP A 38 11.21 7.33 7.17
CA TRP A 38 10.43 8.19 6.27
C TRP A 38 9.47 9.13 7.01
N CYS A 39 9.32 9.01 8.34
CA CYS A 39 8.41 9.86 9.12
C CYS A 39 8.70 11.37 9.04
N PRO A 40 9.96 11.85 8.90
CA PRO A 40 10.23 13.28 8.68
C PRO A 40 9.60 13.85 7.41
N PHE A 41 9.25 13.00 6.44
CA PHE A 41 8.67 13.39 5.16
C PHE A 41 7.13 13.34 5.14
N LEU A 42 6.51 12.93 6.25
CA LEU A 42 5.06 13.03 6.43
C LEU A 42 4.64 14.50 6.52
N PRO A 43 3.38 14.83 6.18
CA PRO A 43 2.84 16.14 6.48
C PRO A 43 2.89 16.39 8.00
N ARG A 44 3.17 17.65 8.39
CA ARG A 44 3.27 18.05 9.80
C ARG A 44 1.95 17.88 10.54
N GLU A 45 0.86 18.19 9.86
CA GLU A 45 -0.53 18.07 10.32
C GLU A 45 -1.30 17.13 9.37
N PRO A 46 -2.28 16.36 9.85
CA PRO A 46 -3.13 15.54 8.99
C PRO A 46 -3.83 16.37 7.91
N LEU A 47 -3.83 15.86 6.67
CA LEU A 47 -4.38 16.56 5.52
C LEU A 47 -5.90 16.66 5.61
N GLN A 48 -6.43 17.87 5.48
CA GLN A 48 -7.87 18.10 5.47
C GLN A 48 -8.47 17.63 4.14
N VAL A 49 -9.17 16.50 4.20
CA VAL A 49 -9.84 15.84 3.07
C VAL A 49 -11.27 15.46 3.44
N LYS A 50 -12.16 15.44 2.45
CA LYS A 50 -13.55 14.99 2.62
C LYS A 50 -13.71 13.51 2.28
N CYS A 51 -12.94 13.03 1.30
CA CYS A 51 -12.88 11.63 0.93
C CYS A 51 -12.28 10.79 2.07
N SER A 52 -12.73 9.54 2.17
CA SER A 52 -12.18 8.55 3.09
C SER A 52 -11.45 7.46 2.31
N ILE A 53 -10.27 7.09 2.77
CA ILE A 53 -9.52 5.93 2.27
C ILE A 53 -9.88 4.70 3.10
N VAL A 54 -10.30 3.64 2.42
CA VAL A 54 -10.66 2.36 3.02
C VAL A 54 -9.72 1.28 2.49
N ILE A 55 -8.79 0.83 3.31
CA ILE A 55 -7.86 -0.23 2.95
C ILE A 55 -8.41 -1.59 3.41
N LEU A 56 -8.62 -2.50 2.46
CA LEU A 56 -8.90 -3.91 2.74
C LEU A 56 -7.60 -4.70 2.59
N GLN A 57 -6.95 -4.99 3.71
CA GLN A 57 -5.62 -5.57 3.74
C GLN A 57 -5.66 -7.09 3.94
N HIS A 58 -4.99 -7.81 3.05
CA HIS A 58 -4.76 -9.23 3.20
C HIS A 58 -3.79 -9.50 4.38
N PRO A 59 -4.03 -10.50 5.25
CA PRO A 59 -3.19 -10.74 6.44
C PRO A 59 -1.71 -11.01 6.13
N GLY A 60 -1.42 -11.52 4.93
CA GLY A 60 -0.04 -11.76 4.47
C GLY A 60 0.79 -10.48 4.28
N GLU A 61 0.16 -9.31 4.13
CA GLU A 61 0.89 -8.04 4.00
C GLU A 61 1.35 -7.47 5.34
N GLU A 62 0.79 -7.92 6.47
CA GLU A 62 1.08 -7.36 7.79
C GLU A 62 2.56 -7.44 8.15
N LYS A 63 3.19 -8.57 7.82
CA LYS A 63 4.58 -8.87 8.18
C LYS A 63 5.61 -8.30 7.20
N ARG A 64 5.19 -7.55 6.19
CA ARG A 64 6.13 -7.03 5.18
C ARG A 64 6.87 -5.78 5.66
N CYS A 65 8.17 -5.73 5.39
CA CYS A 65 9.07 -4.66 5.84
C CYS A 65 8.90 -3.32 5.08
N LEU A 66 8.24 -3.33 3.90
CA LEU A 66 8.03 -2.16 3.04
C LEU A 66 6.52 -1.88 2.84
N ARG A 67 5.79 -1.78 3.96
CA ARG A 67 4.37 -1.42 3.94
C ARG A 67 4.23 0.08 3.76
N THR A 68 3.34 0.47 2.85
CA THR A 68 3.07 1.88 2.54
C THR A 68 1.73 2.36 3.10
N ALA A 69 0.82 1.45 3.50
CA ALA A 69 -0.44 1.80 4.16
C ALA A 69 -0.26 2.69 5.43
N PRO A 70 0.76 2.48 6.29
CA PRO A 70 0.99 3.37 7.44
C PRO A 70 1.31 4.83 7.06
N MET A 71 1.81 5.07 5.84
CA MET A 71 2.05 6.46 5.37
C MET A 71 0.72 7.21 5.23
N LEU A 72 -0.33 6.54 4.74
CA LEU A 72 -1.68 7.10 4.65
C LEU A 72 -2.29 7.29 6.04
N GLU A 73 -2.17 6.26 6.91
CA GLU A 73 -2.68 6.30 8.29
C GLU A 73 -2.16 7.51 9.08
N TYR A 74 -0.90 7.89 8.87
CA TYR A 74 -0.29 9.03 9.54
C TYR A 74 -0.47 10.37 8.82
N SER A 75 -0.89 10.36 7.55
CA SER A 75 -1.06 11.58 6.75
C SER A 75 -2.51 12.07 6.72
N LEU A 76 -3.47 11.21 7.06
CA LEU A 76 -4.90 11.50 6.97
C LEU A 76 -5.54 11.57 8.37
N PRO A 77 -6.65 12.32 8.53
CA PRO A 77 -7.45 12.30 9.74
C PRO A 77 -7.97 10.89 10.05
N LYS A 78 -8.16 10.56 11.32
CA LYS A 78 -8.58 9.21 11.77
C LYS A 78 -9.98 8.84 11.28
N GLU A 79 -10.80 9.85 11.02
CA GLU A 79 -12.14 9.78 10.46
C GLU A 79 -12.16 9.59 8.94
N ASN A 80 -11.02 9.80 8.26
CA ASN A 80 -10.89 9.64 6.80
C ASN A 80 -10.01 8.44 6.42
N PHE A 81 -9.50 7.67 7.38
CA PHE A 81 -8.68 6.49 7.09
C PHE A 81 -9.17 5.28 7.86
N PHE A 82 -9.49 4.21 7.13
CA PHE A 82 -9.96 2.95 7.70
C PHE A 82 -9.15 1.79 7.15
N LEU A 83 -8.63 0.95 8.04
CA LEU A 83 -7.86 -0.24 7.70
C LEU A 83 -8.54 -1.49 8.26
N PHE A 84 -9.08 -2.31 7.37
CA PHE A 84 -9.70 -3.59 7.72
C PHE A 84 -8.79 -4.73 7.28
N ARG A 85 -8.49 -5.65 8.20
CA ARG A 85 -7.61 -6.80 7.94
C ARG A 85 -8.42 -8.08 7.89
N GLY A 86 -8.26 -8.87 6.83
CA GLY A 86 -9.00 -10.10 6.68
C GLY A 86 -8.83 -10.75 5.31
N ARG A 87 -9.21 -12.03 5.22
CA ARG A 87 -9.31 -12.75 3.94
C ARG A 87 -10.72 -12.70 3.35
N ARG A 88 -11.72 -12.39 4.19
CA ARG A 88 -13.13 -12.32 3.85
C ARG A 88 -13.70 -11.10 4.53
N PHE A 89 -14.40 -10.28 3.75
CA PHE A 89 -15.14 -9.13 4.21
C PHE A 89 -16.59 -9.41 3.82
N SER A 90 -17.48 -9.54 4.80
CA SER A 90 -18.90 -9.76 4.54
C SER A 90 -19.73 -8.88 5.47
N SER A 91 -20.81 -8.32 4.92
CA SER A 91 -21.84 -7.59 5.67
C SER A 91 -22.73 -8.52 6.52
N GLY A 92 -22.61 -9.83 6.34
CA GLY A 92 -23.35 -10.84 7.09
C GLY A 92 -22.87 -10.95 8.54
N THR A 93 -23.85 -10.98 9.45
CA THR A 93 -23.71 -11.30 10.87
C THR A 93 -22.75 -12.46 11.06
N ILE A 94 -21.62 -12.24 11.75
CA ILE A 94 -20.84 -13.37 12.25
C ILE A 94 -21.64 -13.94 13.40
N GLN A 95 -22.41 -14.99 13.12
CA GLN A 95 -23.05 -15.80 14.12
C GLN A 95 -21.95 -16.63 14.81
N GLY A 96 -21.49 -16.13 15.94
CA GLY A 96 -20.43 -16.71 16.74
C GLY A 96 -19.89 -15.66 17.70
N HIS A 97 -19.37 -16.08 18.86
CA HIS A 97 -18.81 -15.19 19.87
C HIS A 97 -17.64 -14.37 19.30
N VAL A 98 -17.93 -13.21 18.71
CA VAL A 98 -16.92 -12.28 18.22
C VAL A 98 -16.85 -11.10 19.17
N ALA A 99 -15.63 -10.76 19.62
CA ALA A 99 -15.36 -9.60 20.46
C ALA A 99 -16.03 -8.33 19.90
N SER A 100 -16.59 -7.50 20.79
CA SER A 100 -17.35 -6.27 20.49
C SER A 100 -16.66 -5.33 19.50
N ALA A 101 -15.33 -5.24 19.53
CA ALA A 101 -14.55 -4.43 18.59
C ALA A 101 -14.65 -4.89 17.12
N ARG A 102 -14.79 -6.21 16.86
CA ARG A 102 -14.99 -6.74 15.51
C ARG A 102 -16.41 -6.49 15.00
N LEU A 103 -17.40 -6.46 15.89
CA LEU A 103 -18.78 -6.13 15.51
C LEU A 103 -18.90 -4.68 15.03
N GLN A 104 -18.30 -3.73 15.75
CA GLN A 104 -18.27 -2.32 15.35
C GLN A 104 -17.54 -2.10 14.01
N GLN A 105 -16.43 -2.83 13.78
CA GLN A 105 -15.74 -2.78 12.49
C GLN A 105 -16.61 -3.30 11.34
N ASN A 106 -17.39 -4.36 11.58
CA ASN A 106 -18.27 -4.93 10.56
C ASN A 106 -19.43 -3.98 10.21
N GLU A 107 -20.02 -3.30 11.19
CA GLU A 107 -21.07 -2.31 10.95
C GLU A 107 -20.55 -1.11 10.15
N LYS A 108 -19.38 -0.59 10.50
CA LYS A 108 -18.75 0.50 9.75
C LYS A 108 -18.45 0.11 8.32
N LEU A 109 -17.87 -1.07 8.11
CA LEU A 109 -17.58 -1.59 6.78
C LEU A 109 -18.85 -1.83 5.95
N LYS A 110 -19.93 -2.29 6.60
CA LYS A 110 -21.25 -2.43 5.97
C LYS A 110 -21.80 -1.08 5.52
N ASN A 111 -21.72 -0.05 6.37
CA ASN A 111 -22.15 1.30 6.01
C ASN A 111 -21.34 1.87 4.84
N ILE A 112 -20.03 1.62 4.82
CA ILE A 112 -19.17 1.96 3.68
C ILE A 112 -19.66 1.25 2.41
N PHE A 113 -19.87 -0.07 2.44
CA PHE A 113 -20.32 -0.81 1.25
C PHE A 113 -21.71 -0.41 0.75
N MET A 114 -22.59 0.08 1.63
CA MET A 114 -23.94 0.52 1.27
C MET A 114 -24.00 1.97 0.79
N SER A 115 -22.97 2.78 1.03
CA SER A 115 -22.96 4.19 0.60
C SER A 115 -22.91 4.31 -0.93
N PRO A 116 -23.75 5.16 -1.54
CA PRO A 116 -23.71 5.40 -2.98
C PRO A 116 -22.45 6.13 -3.44
N TYR A 117 -21.71 6.77 -2.51
CA TYR A 117 -20.44 7.46 -2.76
C TYR A 117 -19.23 6.55 -2.51
N THR A 118 -19.42 5.23 -2.51
CA THR A 118 -18.33 4.28 -2.37
C THR A 118 -17.85 3.81 -3.74
N VAL A 119 -16.55 3.87 -3.94
CA VAL A 119 -15.86 3.46 -5.17
C VAL A 119 -14.74 2.49 -4.84
N LEU A 120 -14.47 1.56 -5.75
CA LEU A 120 -13.44 0.53 -5.60
C LEU A 120 -12.34 0.73 -6.63
N CYS A 121 -11.11 0.98 -6.18
CA CYS A 121 -9.92 0.98 -7.02
C CYS A 121 -9.58 -0.47 -7.42
N TYR A 122 -10.14 -0.95 -8.52
CA TYR A 122 -9.91 -2.30 -9.03
C TYR A 122 -10.14 -2.35 -10.55
N PRO A 123 -9.22 -2.94 -11.33
CA PRO A 123 -9.30 -2.98 -12.79
C PRO A 123 -10.24 -4.11 -13.26
N GLY A 124 -11.54 -3.94 -13.06
CA GLY A 124 -12.54 -4.83 -13.68
C GLY A 124 -12.99 -4.35 -15.05
N PRO A 125 -13.77 -5.19 -15.77
CA PRO A 125 -14.19 -4.90 -17.15
C PRO A 125 -15.07 -3.65 -17.26
N GLU A 126 -15.89 -3.39 -16.24
CA GLU A 126 -16.80 -2.24 -16.17
C GLU A 126 -16.19 -1.05 -15.39
N ALA A 127 -14.87 -1.05 -15.17
CA ALA A 127 -14.22 0.01 -14.42
C ALA A 127 -14.22 1.33 -15.22
N VAL A 128 -14.75 2.39 -14.61
CA VAL A 128 -14.75 3.73 -15.23
C VAL A 128 -13.48 4.49 -14.86
N ASP A 129 -13.06 5.41 -15.72
CA ASP A 129 -11.94 6.29 -15.37
C ASP A 129 -12.35 7.18 -14.19
N ILE A 130 -11.48 7.26 -13.17
CA ILE A 130 -11.70 8.11 -11.99
C ILE A 130 -11.92 9.58 -12.36
N GLU A 131 -11.31 10.07 -13.45
CA GLU A 131 -11.48 11.45 -13.92
C GLU A 131 -12.91 11.76 -14.39
N THR A 132 -13.74 10.73 -14.63
CA THR A 132 -15.16 10.90 -14.98
C THR A 132 -16.05 11.16 -13.75
N LEU A 133 -15.51 10.95 -12.54
CA LEU A 133 -16.25 11.23 -11.31
C LEU A 133 -16.21 12.72 -10.98
N LEU A 134 -17.26 13.19 -10.32
CA LEU A 134 -17.35 14.57 -9.86
C LEU A 134 -16.35 14.81 -8.74
N THR A 135 -15.64 15.94 -8.82
CA THR A 135 -14.80 16.41 -7.71
C THR A 135 -15.69 16.80 -6.53
N VAL A 136 -15.25 16.46 -5.32
CA VAL A 136 -15.90 16.85 -4.08
C VAL A 136 -15.73 18.35 -3.89
N ASN A 137 -16.83 19.05 -3.69
CA ASN A 137 -16.87 20.48 -3.35
C ASN A 137 -17.46 20.69 -1.95
N ASP A 138 -17.62 21.94 -1.52
CA ASP A 138 -18.09 22.28 -0.18
C ASP A 138 -19.47 21.70 0.17
N ASN A 139 -20.32 21.47 -0.84
CA ASN A 139 -21.69 20.98 -0.68
C ASN A 139 -21.86 19.47 -0.94
N CYS A 140 -20.79 18.75 -1.30
CA CYS A 140 -20.84 17.32 -1.57
C CYS A 140 -20.26 16.48 -0.43
N THR A 141 -20.90 15.34 -0.17
CA THR A 141 -20.35 14.26 0.66
C THR A 141 -19.13 13.65 -0.05
N GLY A 142 -18.03 13.46 0.68
CA GLY A 142 -16.83 12.84 0.14
C GLY A 142 -17.02 11.36 -0.22
N TYR A 143 -16.16 10.86 -1.11
CA TYR A 143 -16.19 9.45 -1.52
C TYR A 143 -15.55 8.54 -0.47
N ASN A 144 -16.04 7.31 -0.33
CA ASN A 144 -15.27 6.22 0.28
C ASN A 144 -14.48 5.49 -0.82
N ILE A 145 -13.17 5.62 -0.80
CA ILE A 145 -12.27 5.06 -1.81
C ILE A 145 -11.69 3.76 -1.24
N ILE A 146 -12.17 2.62 -1.75
CA ILE A 146 -11.69 1.31 -1.34
C ILE A 146 -10.46 0.92 -2.14
N VAL A 147 -9.39 0.55 -1.46
CA VAL A 147 -8.15 0.00 -2.05
C VAL A 147 -7.88 -1.38 -1.46
N LEU A 148 -7.61 -2.36 -2.31
CA LEU A 148 -7.26 -3.72 -1.89
C LEU A 148 -5.74 -3.81 -1.70
N ASP A 149 -5.30 -4.03 -0.46
CA ASP A 149 -3.88 -4.10 -0.12
C ASP A 149 -3.41 -5.55 0.00
N GLY A 150 -2.59 -5.95 -0.96
CA GLY A 150 -2.15 -7.32 -1.17
C GLY A 150 -1.27 -7.43 -2.41
N THR A 151 -0.58 -8.56 -2.57
CA THR A 151 -0.09 -8.94 -3.90
C THR A 151 -1.26 -9.09 -4.87
N TRP A 152 -1.00 -9.02 -6.17
CA TRP A 152 -2.05 -9.18 -7.19
C TRP A 152 -2.93 -10.43 -7.02
N PRO A 153 -2.38 -11.64 -6.76
CA PRO A 153 -3.20 -12.80 -6.42
C PRO A 153 -4.04 -12.62 -5.14
N GLN A 154 -3.48 -11.95 -4.13
CA GLN A 154 -4.20 -11.67 -2.88
C GLN A 154 -5.34 -10.68 -3.09
N ALA A 155 -5.10 -9.56 -3.79
CA ALA A 155 -6.11 -8.57 -4.12
C ALA A 155 -7.25 -9.20 -4.95
N LYS A 156 -6.90 -10.03 -5.96
CA LYS A 156 -7.88 -10.81 -6.74
C LYS A 156 -8.69 -11.76 -5.85
N SER A 157 -8.05 -12.40 -4.88
CA SER A 157 -8.72 -13.26 -3.90
C SER A 157 -9.66 -12.46 -2.97
N LEU A 158 -9.24 -11.30 -2.47
CA LEU A 158 -10.09 -10.41 -1.67
C LEU A 158 -11.34 -9.98 -2.46
N TYR A 159 -11.15 -9.57 -3.71
CA TYR A 159 -12.23 -9.21 -4.62
C TYR A 159 -13.18 -10.39 -4.89
N ALA A 160 -12.64 -11.56 -5.24
CA ALA A 160 -13.45 -12.74 -5.56
C ALA A 160 -14.31 -13.21 -4.39
N ASN A 161 -13.79 -13.10 -3.16
CA ASN A 161 -14.40 -13.58 -1.93
C ASN A 161 -15.38 -12.61 -1.26
N CYS A 162 -15.46 -11.35 -1.71
CA CYS A 162 -16.40 -10.36 -1.18
C CYS A 162 -17.48 -10.05 -2.22
N LYS A 163 -18.74 -10.40 -1.93
CA LYS A 163 -19.85 -10.19 -2.88
C LYS A 163 -20.21 -8.71 -3.01
N GLU A 164 -20.02 -7.96 -1.93
CA GLU A 164 -20.31 -6.54 -1.84
C GLU A 164 -19.39 -5.73 -2.77
N LEU A 165 -18.09 -6.06 -2.84
CA LEU A 165 -17.15 -5.41 -3.75
C LEU A 165 -17.55 -5.50 -5.22
N LYS A 166 -18.28 -6.56 -5.62
CA LYS A 166 -18.76 -6.74 -7.00
C LYS A 166 -19.92 -5.81 -7.35
N LYS A 167 -20.59 -5.23 -6.35
CA LYS A 167 -21.70 -4.28 -6.53
C LYS A 167 -21.24 -2.82 -6.50
N ILE A 168 -20.03 -2.58 -6.01
CA ILE A 168 -19.45 -1.24 -5.88
C ILE A 168 -18.95 -0.78 -7.25
N LYS A 169 -19.17 0.50 -7.56
CA LYS A 169 -18.64 1.11 -8.77
C LYS A 169 -17.11 0.99 -8.79
N GLN A 170 -16.59 0.35 -9.82
CA GLN A 170 -15.16 0.18 -10.00
C GLN A 170 -14.58 1.37 -10.73
N ILE A 171 -13.43 1.82 -10.26
CA ILE A 171 -12.66 2.89 -10.88
C ILE A 171 -11.26 2.39 -11.23
N GLN A 172 -10.77 2.90 -12.36
CA GLN A 172 -9.40 2.74 -12.79
C GLN A 172 -8.69 4.09 -12.75
N ILE A 173 -7.42 4.06 -12.37
CA ILE A 173 -6.54 5.22 -12.38
C ILE A 173 -5.64 5.08 -13.60
N ASN A 174 -5.91 5.88 -14.62
CA ASN A 174 -5.08 5.93 -15.82
C ASN A 174 -3.88 6.84 -15.59
N SER A 175 -2.91 6.38 -14.79
CA SER A 175 -1.67 7.13 -14.61
C SER A 175 -0.87 7.10 -15.92
N LYS A 176 -0.66 8.28 -16.53
CA LYS A 176 0.30 8.48 -17.63
C LYS A 176 1.76 8.41 -17.14
N VAL A 177 1.96 8.42 -15.82
CA VAL A 177 3.28 8.44 -15.18
C VAL A 177 3.58 7.08 -14.58
N ALA A 178 4.82 6.61 -14.75
CA ALA A 178 5.30 5.38 -14.14
C ALA A 178 5.24 5.44 -12.60
N SER A 179 5.10 4.29 -11.96
CA SER A 179 5.10 4.20 -10.50
C SER A 179 6.42 4.71 -9.91
N GLU A 180 6.31 5.52 -8.86
CA GLU A 180 7.43 6.01 -8.07
C GLU A 180 7.95 4.96 -7.09
N TYR A 181 7.22 3.85 -6.91
CA TYR A 181 7.61 2.74 -6.06
C TYR A 181 8.57 1.77 -6.77
N VAL A 182 9.76 2.27 -7.10
CA VAL A 182 10.75 1.58 -7.94
C VAL A 182 11.50 0.42 -7.26
N ILE A 183 11.32 0.24 -5.95
CA ILE A 183 12.05 -0.75 -5.14
C ILE A 183 11.29 -2.09 -5.00
N ARG A 184 10.14 -2.23 -5.67
CA ARG A 184 9.41 -3.49 -5.75
C ARG A 184 8.97 -3.76 -7.18
N THR A 185 9.14 -5.01 -7.60
CA THR A 185 8.62 -5.47 -8.89
C THR A 185 7.11 -5.40 -8.94
N GLN A 186 6.60 -4.53 -9.80
CA GLN A 186 5.20 -4.47 -10.19
C GLN A 186 4.92 -5.43 -11.36
N PRO A 187 3.69 -5.95 -11.54
CA PRO A 187 3.40 -6.79 -12.71
C PRO A 187 3.53 -6.04 -14.03
N THR A 188 3.04 -4.80 -14.08
CA THR A 188 3.13 -3.90 -15.25
C THR A 188 3.61 -2.53 -14.80
N GLU A 189 4.13 -1.72 -15.72
CA GLU A 189 4.59 -0.35 -15.45
C GLU A 189 3.45 0.60 -15.05
N LYS A 190 2.20 0.20 -15.35
CA LYS A 190 0.98 0.93 -15.02
C LYS A 190 0.44 0.60 -13.63
N CYS A 191 1.01 -0.39 -12.95
CA CYS A 191 0.57 -0.80 -11.62
C CYS A 191 1.13 0.17 -10.56
N LEU A 192 0.23 0.68 -9.73
CA LEU A 192 0.55 1.58 -8.62
C LEU A 192 0.61 0.80 -7.30
N SER A 193 1.40 1.28 -6.34
CA SER A 193 1.31 0.82 -4.96
C SER A 193 0.04 1.32 -4.27
N THR A 194 -0.25 0.78 -3.08
CA THR A 194 -1.40 1.16 -2.24
C THR A 194 -1.43 2.66 -1.93
N VAL A 195 -0.28 3.25 -1.58
CA VAL A 195 -0.18 4.69 -1.28
C VAL A 195 -0.31 5.55 -2.53
N GLU A 196 0.23 5.13 -3.67
CA GLU A 196 0.07 5.85 -4.95
C GLU A 196 -1.37 5.85 -5.44
N THR A 197 -2.02 4.68 -5.36
CA THR A 197 -3.42 4.53 -5.72
C THR A 197 -4.29 5.48 -4.88
N ALA A 198 -4.09 5.49 -3.57
CA ALA A 198 -4.84 6.37 -2.67
C ALA A 198 -4.51 7.86 -2.88
N ALA A 199 -3.22 8.21 -3.05
CA ALA A 199 -2.77 9.59 -3.23
C ALA A 199 -3.30 10.21 -4.53
N ILE A 200 -3.24 9.47 -5.64
CA ILE A 200 -3.77 9.93 -6.93
C ILE A 200 -5.29 10.02 -6.87
N ALA A 201 -5.97 9.03 -6.27
CA ALA A 201 -7.42 9.05 -6.14
C ALA A 201 -7.91 10.25 -5.31
N LEU A 202 -7.25 10.55 -4.19
CA LEU A 202 -7.56 11.74 -3.38
C LEU A 202 -7.29 13.03 -4.15
N ALA A 203 -6.15 13.13 -4.83
CA ALA A 203 -5.81 14.35 -5.56
C ALA A 203 -6.85 14.68 -6.65
N ILE A 204 -7.34 13.67 -7.36
CA ILE A 204 -8.37 13.81 -8.39
C ILE A 204 -9.72 14.15 -7.76
N LEU A 205 -10.21 13.32 -6.81
CA LEU A 205 -11.56 13.48 -6.27
C LEU A 205 -11.70 14.69 -5.35
N GLU A 206 -10.64 15.15 -4.68
CA GLU A 206 -10.66 16.40 -3.91
C GLU A 206 -10.45 17.64 -4.78
N GLY A 207 -10.08 17.50 -6.07
CA GLY A 207 -9.67 18.62 -6.91
C GLY A 207 -8.41 19.33 -6.41
N LYS A 208 -7.55 18.64 -5.66
CA LYS A 208 -6.36 19.18 -4.99
C LYS A 208 -5.11 18.42 -5.45
N PRO A 209 -4.48 18.80 -6.57
CA PRO A 209 -3.36 18.06 -7.15
C PRO A 209 -2.16 17.96 -6.20
N ASN A 210 -1.96 18.94 -5.33
CA ASN A 210 -0.88 18.96 -4.33
C ASN A 210 -0.96 17.81 -3.30
N LEU A 211 -2.15 17.22 -3.07
CA LEU A 211 -2.28 16.08 -2.16
C LEU A 211 -1.43 14.90 -2.60
N LYS A 212 -1.30 14.68 -3.91
CA LYS A 212 -0.48 13.61 -4.47
C LYS A 212 0.96 13.74 -3.99
N ASP A 213 1.59 14.90 -4.21
CA ASP A 213 3.00 15.10 -3.88
C ASP A 213 3.27 15.01 -2.39
N VAL A 214 2.37 15.55 -1.57
CA VAL A 214 2.50 15.50 -0.11
C VAL A 214 2.39 14.05 0.40
N LEU A 215 1.41 13.29 -0.10
CA LEU A 215 1.21 11.89 0.31
C LEU A 215 2.31 10.95 -0.21
N LEU A 216 2.96 11.29 -1.32
CA LEU A 216 4.03 10.49 -1.91
C LEU A 216 5.43 10.87 -1.42
N SER A 217 5.60 12.02 -0.78
CA SER A 217 6.86 12.43 -0.13
C SER A 217 7.53 11.32 0.73
N PRO A 218 6.83 10.63 1.66
CA PRO A 218 7.43 9.54 2.43
C PRO A 218 7.76 8.30 1.59
N LEU A 219 7.04 8.04 0.50
CA LEU A 219 7.34 6.95 -0.42
C LEU A 219 8.63 7.24 -1.22
N LYS A 220 8.78 8.47 -1.72
CA LYS A 220 9.99 8.94 -2.40
C LYS A 220 11.21 8.78 -1.49
N ALA A 221 11.11 9.26 -0.24
CA ALA A 221 12.16 9.09 0.76
C ALA A 221 12.49 7.62 1.02
N LEU A 222 11.46 6.77 1.18
CA LEU A 222 11.63 5.32 1.34
C LEU A 222 12.42 4.72 0.18
N CYS A 223 12.11 5.08 -1.06
CA CYS A 223 12.80 4.56 -2.24
C CYS A 223 14.25 5.03 -2.28
N ASN A 224 14.49 6.34 -2.07
CA ASN A 224 15.84 6.91 -2.04
C ASN A 224 16.72 6.20 -1.00
N PHE A 225 16.23 6.02 0.23
CA PHE A 225 16.98 5.29 1.25
C PHE A 225 17.34 3.86 0.85
N GLN A 226 16.49 3.18 0.09
CA GLN A 226 16.79 1.82 -0.36
C GLN A 226 17.83 1.84 -1.48
N LEU A 227 17.71 2.75 -2.44
CA LEU A 227 18.68 2.94 -3.54
C LEU A 227 20.07 3.30 -3.00
N ASP A 228 20.14 4.23 -2.03
CA ASP A 228 21.39 4.64 -1.38
C ASP A 228 22.07 3.49 -0.61
N HIS A 229 21.30 2.50 -0.17
CA HIS A 229 21.80 1.29 0.50
C HIS A 229 21.92 0.09 -0.45
N GLY A 230 21.98 0.34 -1.77
CA GLY A 230 22.30 -0.67 -2.78
C GLY A 230 21.11 -1.47 -3.30
N ALA A 231 19.87 -1.05 -3.04
CA ALA A 231 18.72 -1.65 -3.72
C ALA A 231 18.75 -1.33 -5.22
N LEU A 232 18.42 -2.31 -6.04
CA LEU A 232 18.30 -2.12 -7.48
C LEU A 232 16.89 -1.63 -7.83
N ILE A 233 16.80 -0.79 -8.87
CA ILE A 233 15.52 -0.43 -9.48
C ILE A 233 14.92 -1.67 -10.11
N HIS A 234 13.73 -2.05 -9.67
CA HIS A 234 13.00 -3.18 -10.23
C HIS A 234 12.14 -2.73 -11.41
N GLN A 235 12.46 -3.23 -12.60
CA GLN A 235 11.59 -3.13 -13.77
C GLN A 235 10.33 -4.01 -13.60
N SER A 236 9.25 -3.69 -14.32
CA SER A 236 8.02 -4.47 -14.26
C SER A 236 8.20 -5.91 -14.78
N LYS A 237 7.39 -6.86 -14.32
CA LYS A 237 7.43 -8.24 -14.84
C LYS A 237 7.19 -8.29 -16.35
N GLU A 238 6.29 -7.45 -16.85
CA GLU A 238 6.02 -7.33 -18.29
C GLU A 238 7.26 -6.89 -19.08
N PHE A 239 8.00 -5.89 -18.59
CA PHE A 239 9.22 -5.40 -19.23
C PHE A 239 10.31 -6.48 -19.25
N LEU A 240 10.50 -7.20 -18.13
CA LEU A 240 11.46 -8.29 -18.02
C LEU A 240 11.12 -9.43 -19.00
N ASN A 241 9.84 -9.79 -19.10
CA ASN A 241 9.38 -10.82 -20.02
C ASN A 241 9.55 -10.41 -21.50
N LYS A 242 9.24 -9.15 -21.85
CA LYS A 242 9.46 -8.60 -23.20
C LYS A 242 10.94 -8.56 -23.57
N SER A 243 11.80 -8.12 -22.66
CA SER A 243 13.26 -8.05 -22.87
C SER A 243 13.89 -9.44 -23.03
N ALA A 244 13.36 -10.45 -22.34
CA ALA A 244 13.79 -11.84 -22.50
C ALA A 244 13.37 -12.41 -23.86
N ALA A 245 12.15 -12.09 -24.34
CA ALA A 245 11.65 -12.53 -25.64
C ALA A 245 12.33 -11.87 -26.85
N VAL A 246 12.95 -10.70 -26.68
CA VAL A 246 13.72 -9.99 -27.74
C VAL A 246 15.16 -10.50 -27.84
N LYS A 247 15.65 -11.23 -26.82
CA LYS A 247 17.02 -11.79 -26.78
C LYS A 247 17.10 -13.28 -27.15
N SER A 248 15.98 -13.90 -27.50
CA SER A 248 15.85 -15.28 -27.98
C SER A 248 15.56 -15.31 -29.47
#